data_AF-A0A7H0GJM9-F1
#
_entry.id   AF-A0A7H0GJM9-F1
#
_cell.length_a   1.000
_cell.length_b   1.000
_cell.length_c   1.000
_cell.angle_alpha   90.00
_cell.angle_beta   90.00
_cell.angle_gamma   90.00
#
_symmetry.space_group_name_H-M   'P 1'
#
loop_
_entity.id
_entity.type
_entity.pdbx_description
1 polymer ?
#
loop_
_entity_poly.entity_id
_entity_poly.type
_entity_poly.pdbx_seq_one_letter_code
_entity_poly.pdbx_strand_id
1 'polypeptide(L)'
;MYSAFTPEAQIVVAICAFYLYDACITARVNEGLLLRGWRGWRCRLGVQGLEARRKFLLWPALMRPHLPVYRLNWQNTDLAMNRHPKAVEAMQADATTYRAFRVPIYLLALALLVILPVTLLGHMGDVARLCAVLLVYLFTACLSVMTWRYGSRHDELRAQARSLSLQVLLCPPFALNVVRKLSLLHVFACSLPEAAMRVLPREDWQATALALHTQIADEIEAEEPGETVARLRASRDGLAAHLPPAEV
;
A
#
# COMPACT_ATOMS: atom_id res chain seq x y z
N MET A 1 -9.15 25.84 30.82
CA MET A 1 -8.06 24.96 30.32
C MET A 1 -7.58 25.54 29.01
N TYR A 2 -6.54 26.38 29.05
CA TYR A 2 -5.93 26.94 27.84
C TYR A 2 -5.21 25.81 27.11
N SER A 3 -5.55 25.58 25.83
CA SER A 3 -4.78 24.64 25.01
C SER A 3 -3.34 25.13 24.92
N ALA A 4 -2.37 24.30 25.29
CA ALA A 4 -0.93 24.58 25.22
C ALA A 4 -0.40 24.71 23.78
N PHE A 5 -1.28 24.72 22.77
CA PHE A 5 -0.94 24.73 21.34
C PHE A 5 -1.65 25.88 20.63
N THR A 6 -0.89 26.67 19.87
CA THR A 6 -1.46 27.70 18.99
C THR A 6 -2.31 27.04 17.88
N PRO A 7 -3.32 27.74 17.31
CA PRO A 7 -4.13 27.19 16.22
C PRO A 7 -3.30 26.68 15.03
N GLU A 8 -2.23 27.38 14.70
CA GLU A 8 -1.30 27.02 13.63
C GLU A 8 -0.61 25.69 13.92
N ALA A 9 -0.16 25.49 15.17
CA ALA A 9 0.43 24.24 15.60
C ALA A 9 -0.58 23.08 15.58
N GLN A 10 -1.84 23.34 15.94
CA GLN A 10 -2.91 22.35 15.86
C GLN A 10 -3.16 21.91 14.40
N ILE A 11 -3.13 22.85 13.45
CA ILE A 11 -3.25 22.53 12.01
C ILE A 11 -2.10 21.64 11.55
N VAL A 12 -0.86 21.99 11.90
CA VAL A 12 0.33 21.19 11.51
C VAL A 12 0.26 19.78 12.11
N VAL A 13 -0.11 19.65 13.39
CA VAL A 13 -0.30 18.35 14.05
C VAL A 13 -1.40 17.55 13.38
N ALA A 14 -2.53 18.19 13.03
CA ALA A 14 -3.64 17.52 12.34
C ALA A 14 -3.23 17.00 10.95
N ILE A 15 -2.46 17.79 10.18
CA ILE A 15 -1.91 17.36 8.87
C ILE A 15 -1.06 16.10 9.05
N CYS A 16 -0.13 16.11 10.00
CA CYS A 16 0.71 14.95 10.29
C CYS A 16 -0.13 13.75 10.72
N ALA A 17 -1.05 13.94 11.67
CA ALA A 17 -1.91 12.86 12.16
C ALA A 17 -2.77 12.24 11.04
N PHE A 18 -3.37 13.07 10.18
CA PHE A 18 -4.15 12.58 9.03
C PHE A 18 -3.28 11.86 8.01
N TYR A 19 -2.07 12.35 7.74
CA TYR A 19 -1.14 11.65 6.85
C TYR A 19 -0.73 10.28 7.41
N LEU A 20 -0.40 10.20 8.71
CA LEU A 20 -0.05 8.95 9.37
C LEU A 20 -1.24 7.98 9.37
N TYR A 21 -2.42 8.45 9.77
CA TYR A 21 -3.66 7.67 9.77
C TYR A 21 -3.95 7.09 8.38
N ASP A 22 -3.81 7.91 7.34
CA ASP A 22 -4.09 7.52 5.97
C ASP A 22 -3.05 6.54 5.38
N ALA A 23 -1.82 6.55 5.91
CA ALA A 23 -0.77 5.63 5.47
C ALA A 23 -0.99 4.21 6.01
N CYS A 24 -1.84 4.02 7.01
CA CYS A 24 -2.13 2.72 7.61
C CYS A 24 -2.96 1.84 6.67
N ILE A 25 -2.43 0.67 6.33
CA ILE A 25 -3.14 -0.34 5.55
C ILE A 25 -3.50 -1.50 6.46
N THR A 26 -4.75 -1.97 6.37
CA THR A 26 -5.19 -3.18 7.08
C THR A 26 -5.14 -4.37 6.14
N ALA A 27 -4.52 -5.47 6.58
CA ALA A 27 -4.48 -6.75 5.90
C ALA A 27 -5.13 -7.84 6.76
N ARG A 28 -5.80 -8.80 6.14
CA ARG A 28 -6.30 -10.00 6.83
C ARG A 28 -5.16 -11.01 7.03
N VAL A 29 -5.38 -12.02 7.87
CA VAL A 29 -4.46 -13.17 8.04
C VAL A 29 -4.08 -13.76 6.68
N ASN A 30 -5.06 -13.91 5.79
CA ASN A 30 -4.91 -14.65 4.54
C ASN A 30 -4.45 -13.75 3.38
N GLU A 31 -4.06 -12.53 3.69
CA GLU A 31 -3.64 -11.50 2.75
C GLU A 31 -2.18 -11.12 2.98
N GLY A 32 -1.49 -10.79 1.90
CA GLY A 32 -0.19 -10.15 1.92
C GLY A 32 -0.18 -8.91 1.06
N LEU A 33 0.72 -8.00 1.39
CA LEU A 33 1.02 -6.82 0.61
C LEU A 33 2.29 -7.07 -0.19
N LEU A 34 2.20 -6.82 -1.49
CA LEU A 34 3.33 -6.82 -2.40
C LEU A 34 3.65 -5.37 -2.78
N LEU A 35 4.80 -4.90 -2.34
CA LEU A 35 5.23 -3.51 -2.48
C LEU A 35 6.31 -3.41 -3.56
N ARG A 36 6.12 -2.50 -4.52
CA ARG A 36 7.21 -2.15 -5.45
C ARG A 36 8.16 -1.18 -4.77
N GLY A 37 9.34 -1.64 -4.37
CA GLY A 37 10.43 -0.80 -3.90
C GLY A 37 11.27 -0.20 -5.04
N TRP A 38 12.24 0.62 -4.67
CA TRP A 38 13.22 1.20 -5.61
C TRP A 38 14.24 0.17 -6.13
N ARG A 39 14.66 -0.75 -5.25
CA ARG A 39 15.65 -1.82 -5.51
C ARG A 39 15.03 -3.16 -5.94
N GLY A 40 13.70 -3.22 -6.02
CA GLY A 40 12.99 -4.47 -6.25
C GLY A 40 11.67 -4.52 -5.51
N TRP A 41 10.99 -5.65 -5.66
CA TRP A 41 9.74 -5.92 -4.94
C TRP A 41 10.02 -6.39 -3.52
N ARG A 42 9.05 -6.20 -2.63
CA ARG A 42 9.07 -6.73 -1.26
C ARG A 42 7.70 -7.28 -0.94
N CYS A 43 7.65 -8.38 -0.20
CA CYS A 43 6.42 -8.93 0.34
C CYS A 43 6.35 -8.66 1.84
N ARG A 44 5.14 -8.40 2.33
CA ARG A 44 4.81 -8.38 3.76
C ARG A 44 3.53 -9.16 3.97
N LEU A 45 3.59 -10.19 4.80
CA LEU A 45 2.40 -10.93 5.18
C LEU A 45 1.61 -10.14 6.23
N GLY A 46 0.30 -10.38 6.30
CA GLY A 46 -0.54 -9.83 7.37
C GLY A 46 0.10 -10.08 8.74
N VAL A 47 0.45 -11.32 9.04
CA VAL A 47 1.01 -11.77 10.35
C VAL A 47 2.29 -11.05 10.80
N GLN A 48 3.00 -10.35 9.90
CA GLN A 48 4.19 -9.56 10.23
C GLN A 48 3.86 -8.12 10.68
N GLY A 49 2.59 -7.73 10.68
CA GLY A 49 2.11 -6.41 11.10
C GLY A 49 1.68 -6.35 12.57
N LEU A 50 1.25 -5.17 13.00
CA LEU A 50 0.65 -5.00 14.33
C LEU A 50 -0.80 -5.48 14.29
N GLU A 51 -1.17 -6.45 15.13
CA GLU A 51 -2.54 -6.94 15.19
C GLU A 51 -3.46 -5.91 15.86
N ALA A 52 -4.50 -5.48 15.15
CA ALA A 52 -5.58 -4.64 15.68
C ALA A 52 -6.94 -5.16 15.19
N ARG A 53 -7.78 -5.64 16.11
CA ARG A 53 -9.15 -6.17 15.82
C ARG A 53 -9.16 -7.24 14.72
N ARG A 54 -8.29 -8.25 14.79
CA ARG A 54 -8.15 -9.35 13.80
C ARG A 54 -7.74 -8.90 12.39
N LYS A 55 -7.23 -7.67 12.26
CA LYS A 55 -6.60 -7.17 11.04
C LYS A 55 -5.19 -6.73 11.40
N PHE A 56 -4.24 -7.02 10.53
CA PHE A 56 -2.87 -6.59 10.71
C PHE A 56 -2.67 -5.22 10.10
N LEU A 57 -2.20 -4.29 10.90
CA LEU A 57 -1.81 -2.96 10.50
C LEU A 57 -0.40 -3.01 9.93
N LEU A 58 -0.29 -2.73 8.65
CA LEU A 58 0.99 -2.66 7.95
C LEU A 58 1.28 -1.19 7.63
N TRP A 59 2.43 -0.73 8.11
CA TRP A 59 2.94 0.59 7.79
C TRP A 59 3.89 0.51 6.58
N PRO A 60 3.45 0.85 5.36
CA PRO A 60 4.35 0.96 4.22
C PRO A 60 5.34 2.11 4.46
N ALA A 61 6.45 2.14 3.72
CA ALA A 61 7.50 3.13 3.93
C ALA A 61 6.95 4.57 3.84
N LEU A 62 6.80 5.26 4.97
CA LEU A 62 6.21 6.61 5.06
C LEU A 62 6.82 7.56 4.05
N MET A 63 8.15 7.66 4.02
CA MET A 63 8.88 8.57 3.13
C MET A 63 8.80 8.24 1.62
N ARG A 64 8.06 7.19 1.24
CA ARG A 64 7.91 6.74 -0.15
C ARG A 64 6.44 6.53 -0.52
N PRO A 65 5.62 7.59 -0.49
CA PRO A 65 4.18 7.50 -0.72
C PRO A 65 3.80 7.25 -2.19
N HIS A 66 4.72 7.51 -3.13
CA HIS A 66 4.56 7.25 -4.57
C HIS A 66 4.70 5.78 -4.98
N LEU A 67 5.05 4.88 -4.06
CA LEU A 67 5.27 3.47 -4.39
C LEU A 67 3.94 2.70 -4.30
N PRO A 68 3.55 1.95 -5.35
CA PRO A 68 2.33 1.17 -5.35
C PRO A 68 2.44 -0.04 -4.41
N VAL A 69 1.28 -0.41 -3.88
CA VAL A 69 1.08 -1.53 -2.95
C VAL A 69 -0.10 -2.34 -3.45
N TYR A 70 0.11 -3.63 -3.72
CA TYR A 70 -0.92 -4.54 -4.17
C TYR A 70 -1.28 -5.50 -3.04
N ARG A 71 -2.58 -5.73 -2.86
CA ARG A 71 -3.10 -6.69 -1.90
C ARG A 71 -3.45 -7.98 -2.63
N LEU A 72 -2.80 -9.06 -2.23
CA LEU A 72 -3.00 -10.39 -2.81
C LEU A 72 -3.35 -11.39 -1.69
N ASN A 73 -4.10 -12.43 -2.05
CA ASN A 73 -4.52 -13.48 -1.13
C ASN A 73 -3.75 -14.77 -1.44
N TRP A 74 -3.53 -15.62 -0.44
CA TRP A 74 -2.87 -16.92 -0.61
C TRP A 74 -3.82 -18.13 -0.43
N GLN A 75 -5.01 -17.98 0.14
CA GLN A 75 -5.98 -19.07 0.34
C GLN A 75 -6.99 -19.24 -0.80
N ASN A 76 -7.34 -18.16 -1.51
CA ASN A 76 -8.46 -18.17 -2.44
C ASN A 76 -8.16 -18.77 -3.82
N THR A 77 -6.94 -19.27 -4.02
CA THR A 77 -6.50 -19.83 -5.29
C THR A 77 -5.72 -21.09 -4.97
N ASP A 78 -5.94 -22.18 -5.72
CA ASP A 78 -4.97 -23.27 -5.72
C ASP A 78 -3.58 -22.65 -5.82
N LEU A 79 -2.68 -22.95 -4.88
CA LEU A 79 -1.31 -22.44 -4.87
C LEU A 79 -0.46 -23.02 -6.01
N ALA A 80 -1.09 -23.36 -7.13
CA ALA A 80 -0.43 -23.68 -8.39
C ALA A 80 0.43 -22.48 -8.79
N MET A 81 1.69 -22.55 -8.35
CA MET A 81 2.80 -21.73 -8.78
C MET A 81 2.80 -21.79 -10.30
N ASN A 82 2.51 -20.68 -10.99
CA ASN A 82 2.47 -20.53 -12.45
C ASN A 82 1.10 -20.60 -13.16
N ARG A 83 -0.04 -20.47 -12.47
CA ARG A 83 -1.38 -20.48 -13.11
C ARG A 83 -1.68 -19.26 -13.98
N HIS A 84 -1.26 -18.07 -13.55
CA HIS A 84 -1.62 -16.78 -14.14
C HIS A 84 -0.39 -15.86 -14.39
N PRO A 85 0.57 -16.25 -15.25
CA PRO A 85 1.73 -15.42 -15.58
C PRO A 85 1.36 -14.03 -16.10
N LYS A 86 0.37 -13.98 -17.00
CA LYS A 86 -0.11 -12.71 -17.57
C LYS A 86 -0.69 -11.75 -16.53
N ALA A 87 -1.27 -12.26 -15.44
CA ALA A 87 -1.79 -11.41 -14.37
C ALA A 87 -0.66 -10.75 -13.58
N VAL A 88 0.44 -11.48 -13.34
CA VAL A 88 1.64 -10.93 -12.69
C VAL A 88 2.32 -9.89 -13.58
N GLU A 89 2.43 -10.15 -14.89
CA GLU A 89 2.95 -9.18 -15.86
C GLU A 89 2.09 -7.91 -15.93
N ALA A 90 0.76 -8.06 -15.95
CA ALA A 90 -0.17 -6.93 -15.93
C ALA A 90 0.00 -6.08 -14.65
N MET A 91 0.13 -6.71 -13.48
CA MET A 91 0.42 -6.02 -12.23
C MET A 91 1.76 -5.29 -12.26
N GLN A 92 2.81 -5.91 -12.82
CA GLN A 92 4.11 -5.25 -12.98
C GLN A 92 4.04 -4.06 -13.94
N ALA A 93 3.32 -4.20 -15.05
CA ALA A 93 3.12 -3.12 -16.01
C ALA A 93 2.35 -1.96 -15.36
N ASP A 94 1.29 -2.25 -14.62
CA ASP A 94 0.54 -1.26 -13.86
C ASP A 94 1.43 -0.48 -12.88
N ALA A 95 2.31 -1.19 -12.15
CA ALA A 95 3.23 -0.56 -11.20
C ALA A 95 4.14 0.49 -11.85
N THR A 96 4.44 0.37 -13.15
CA THR A 96 5.25 1.35 -13.87
C THR A 96 4.47 2.62 -14.25
N THR A 97 3.15 2.54 -14.39
CA THR A 97 2.28 3.68 -14.73
C THR A 97 2.31 4.76 -13.65
N TYR A 98 2.48 4.36 -12.38
CA TYR A 98 2.53 5.30 -11.25
C TYR A 98 3.80 6.17 -11.20
N ARG A 99 4.80 5.92 -12.06
CA ARG A 99 5.99 6.78 -12.14
C ARG A 99 5.64 8.24 -12.41
N ALA A 100 4.58 8.49 -13.17
CA ALA A 100 4.09 9.84 -13.47
C ALA A 100 3.65 10.62 -12.20
N PHE A 101 3.14 9.92 -11.18
CA PHE A 101 2.66 10.54 -9.93
C PHE A 101 3.81 10.95 -9.00
N ARG A 102 5.04 10.49 -9.25
CA ARG A 102 6.17 10.71 -8.35
C ARG A 102 6.44 12.19 -8.08
N VAL A 103 6.54 13.00 -9.13
CA VAL A 103 6.91 14.42 -8.98
C VAL A 103 5.81 15.21 -8.26
N PRO A 104 4.53 15.16 -8.69
CA PRO A 104 3.47 15.91 -8.00
C PRO A 104 3.30 15.50 -6.53
N ILE A 105 3.49 14.22 -6.18
CA ILE A 105 3.42 13.76 -4.79
C ILE A 105 4.53 14.39 -3.94
N TYR A 106 5.77 14.43 -4.42
CA TYR A 106 6.87 15.02 -3.65
C TYR A 106 6.78 16.54 -3.57
N LEU A 107 6.27 17.19 -4.62
CA LEU A 107 5.98 18.63 -4.59
C LEU A 107 4.86 18.95 -3.59
N LEU A 108 3.79 18.14 -3.56
CA LEU A 108 2.77 18.24 -2.52
C LEU A 108 3.34 17.99 -1.13
N ALA A 109 4.20 16.98 -0.95
CA ALA A 109 4.82 16.68 0.35
C ALA A 109 5.66 17.86 0.84
N LEU A 110 6.47 18.46 -0.03
CA LEU A 110 7.24 19.65 0.28
C LEU A 110 6.32 20.83 0.63
N ALA A 111 5.29 21.08 -0.17
CA ALA A 111 4.34 22.16 0.08
C ALA A 111 3.59 21.99 1.41
N LEU A 112 3.10 20.78 1.67
CA LEU A 112 2.22 20.48 2.80
C LEU A 112 2.97 20.27 4.13
N LEU A 113 4.14 19.63 4.10
CA LEU A 113 4.87 19.25 5.32
C LEU A 113 6.06 20.17 5.64
N VAL A 114 6.45 21.05 4.72
CA VAL A 114 7.58 21.98 4.93
C VAL A 114 7.14 23.43 4.73
N ILE A 115 6.71 23.79 3.51
CA ILE A 115 6.40 25.20 3.17
C ILE A 115 5.25 25.70 4.05
N LEU A 116 4.14 24.96 4.11
CA LEU A 116 2.97 25.37 4.87
C LEU A 116 3.29 25.50 6.38
N PRO A 117 3.88 24.51 7.08
CA PRO A 117 4.30 24.67 8.47
C PRO A 117 5.24 25.85 8.72
N VAL A 118 6.23 26.08 7.84
CA VAL A 118 7.15 27.22 7.96
C VAL A 118 6.41 28.55 7.84
N THR A 119 5.45 28.66 6.91
CA THR A 119 4.66 29.90 6.74
C THR A 119 3.63 30.13 7.86
N LEU A 120 3.09 29.06 8.44
CA LEU A 120 2.11 29.14 9.52
C LEU A 120 2.77 29.43 10.88
N LEU A 121 3.83 28.68 11.22
CA LEU A 121 4.51 28.80 12.51
C LEU A 121 5.55 29.94 12.53
N GLY A 122 6.06 30.32 11.36
CA GLY A 122 6.95 31.47 11.22
C GLY A 122 6.20 32.81 11.22
N HIS A 123 6.94 33.89 11.43
CA HIS A 123 6.44 35.27 11.33
C HIS A 123 6.34 35.75 9.87
N MET A 124 5.86 34.88 8.97
CA MET A 124 5.66 35.21 7.56
C MET A 124 4.36 36.00 7.38
N GLY A 125 4.31 36.89 6.38
CA GLY A 125 3.11 37.66 6.07
C GLY A 125 1.97 36.82 5.47
N ASP A 126 0.75 37.35 5.48
CA ASP A 126 -0.45 36.64 5.03
C ASP A 126 -0.41 36.22 3.55
N VAL A 127 0.27 37.01 2.71
CA VAL A 127 0.49 36.65 1.29
C VAL A 127 1.28 35.35 1.17
N ALA A 128 2.31 35.14 1.97
CA ALA A 128 3.12 33.92 1.94
C ALA A 128 2.30 32.69 2.37
N ARG A 129 1.44 32.84 3.38
CA ARG A 129 0.51 31.79 3.85
C ARG A 129 -0.50 31.43 2.76
N LEU A 130 -1.07 32.44 2.10
CA LEU A 130 -2.00 32.22 0.98
C LEU A 130 -1.32 31.50 -0.18
N CYS A 131 -0.10 31.91 -0.55
CA CYS A 131 0.68 31.22 -1.59
C CYS A 131 0.96 29.76 -1.22
N ALA A 132 1.28 29.45 0.04
CA ALA A 132 1.50 28.08 0.49
C ALA A 132 0.23 27.22 0.34
N VAL A 133 -0.93 27.75 0.75
CA VAL A 133 -2.22 27.07 0.60
C VAL A 133 -2.57 26.85 -0.88
N LEU A 134 -2.40 27.87 -1.73
CA LEU A 134 -2.63 27.75 -3.16
C LEU A 134 -1.72 26.69 -3.79
N LEU A 135 -0.46 26.62 -3.38
CA LEU A 135 0.49 25.61 -3.86
C LEU A 135 0.07 24.19 -3.47
N VAL A 136 -0.39 24.00 -2.23
CA VAL A 136 -0.95 22.72 -1.75
C VAL A 136 -2.14 22.31 -2.61
N TYR A 137 -3.11 23.21 -2.83
CA TYR A 137 -4.30 22.92 -3.63
C TYR A 137 -3.99 22.70 -5.11
N LEU A 138 -2.99 23.40 -5.66
CA LEU A 138 -2.55 23.19 -7.05
C LEU A 138 -2.07 21.75 -7.27
N PHE A 139 -1.15 21.26 -6.43
CA PHE A 139 -0.66 19.88 -6.57
C PHE A 139 -1.72 18.84 -6.21
N THR A 140 -2.58 19.15 -5.25
CA THR A 140 -3.71 18.29 -4.89
C THR A 140 -4.71 18.17 -6.06
N ALA A 141 -5.03 19.26 -6.74
CA ALA A 141 -5.88 19.26 -7.94
C ALA A 141 -5.22 18.50 -9.10
N CYS A 142 -3.90 18.69 -9.31
CA CYS A 142 -3.14 17.93 -10.29
C CYS A 142 -3.25 16.41 -10.03
N LEU A 143 -3.01 15.95 -8.80
CA LEU A 143 -3.14 14.56 -8.40
C LEU A 143 -4.57 14.03 -8.54
N SER A 144 -5.58 14.84 -8.21
CA SER A 144 -6.98 14.50 -8.39
C SER A 144 -7.31 14.24 -9.87
N VAL A 145 -6.89 15.13 -10.77
CA VAL A 145 -7.07 14.98 -12.23
C VAL A 145 -6.33 13.73 -12.74
N MET A 146 -5.09 13.50 -12.31
CA MET A 146 -4.33 12.32 -12.70
C MET A 146 -5.03 11.02 -12.27
N THR A 147 -5.59 11.00 -11.05
CA THR A 147 -6.34 9.87 -10.51
C THR A 147 -7.61 9.61 -11.30
N TRP A 148 -8.36 10.67 -11.61
CA TRP A 148 -9.55 10.58 -12.45
C TRP A 148 -9.22 10.01 -13.84
N ARG A 149 -8.17 10.55 -14.49
CA ARG A 149 -7.75 10.12 -15.83
C ARG A 149 -7.26 8.67 -15.82
N TYR A 150 -6.56 8.26 -14.77
CA TYR A 150 -6.14 6.89 -14.59
C TYR A 150 -7.35 5.95 -14.48
N GLY A 151 -8.33 6.28 -13.63
CA GLY A 151 -9.55 5.48 -13.49
C GLY A 151 -10.44 5.48 -14.74
N SER A 152 -10.38 6.53 -15.56
CA SER A 152 -11.13 6.57 -16.83
C SER A 152 -10.56 5.61 -17.89
N ARG A 153 -9.33 5.10 -17.70
CA ARG A 153 -8.70 4.09 -18.55
C ARG A 153 -8.99 2.64 -18.12
N HIS A 154 -9.62 2.47 -16.96
CA HIS A 154 -9.87 1.17 -16.32
C HIS A 154 -11.34 1.11 -15.91
N ASP A 155 -12.17 0.43 -16.69
CA ASP A 155 -13.63 0.44 -16.53
C ASP A 155 -14.06 -0.08 -15.15
N GLU A 156 -13.35 -1.09 -14.65
CA GLU A 156 -13.54 -1.72 -13.35
C GLU A 156 -13.22 -0.80 -12.17
N LEU A 157 -12.33 0.19 -12.36
CA LEU A 157 -11.91 1.12 -11.30
C LEU A 157 -12.59 2.48 -11.39
N ARG A 158 -13.31 2.78 -12.48
CA ARG A 158 -13.78 4.13 -12.82
C ARG A 158 -14.54 4.81 -11.68
N ALA A 159 -15.51 4.12 -11.06
CA ALA A 159 -16.30 4.68 -9.97
C ALA A 159 -15.47 4.93 -8.70
N GLN A 160 -14.61 3.97 -8.34
CA GLN A 160 -13.77 4.03 -7.14
C GLN A 160 -12.68 5.09 -7.29
N ALA A 161 -12.06 5.19 -8.47
CA ALA A 161 -11.07 6.21 -8.79
C ALA A 161 -11.69 7.62 -8.85
N ARG A 162 -12.94 7.78 -9.29
CA ARG A 162 -13.67 9.06 -9.19
C ARG A 162 -13.90 9.46 -7.74
N SER A 163 -14.40 8.54 -6.92
CA SER A 163 -14.55 8.79 -5.48
C SER A 163 -13.22 9.17 -4.84
N LEU A 164 -12.15 8.42 -5.16
CA LEU A 164 -10.80 8.71 -4.68
C LEU A 164 -10.31 10.08 -5.15
N SER A 165 -10.55 10.47 -6.41
CA SER A 165 -10.15 11.78 -6.91
C SER A 165 -10.79 12.94 -6.15
N LEU A 166 -12.06 12.78 -5.71
CA LEU A 166 -12.74 13.77 -4.88
C LEU A 166 -12.17 13.79 -3.46
N GLN A 167 -11.89 12.62 -2.87
CA GLN A 167 -11.25 12.54 -1.55
C GLN A 167 -9.87 13.21 -1.54
N VAL A 168 -9.08 12.96 -2.59
CA VAL A 168 -7.78 13.59 -2.83
C VAL A 168 -7.94 15.11 -2.91
N LEU A 169 -8.91 15.61 -3.67
CA LEU A 169 -9.14 17.05 -3.83
C LEU A 169 -9.54 17.74 -2.51
N LEU A 170 -10.37 17.07 -1.71
CA LEU A 170 -10.93 17.63 -0.48
C LEU A 170 -9.97 17.52 0.72
N CYS A 171 -9.05 16.55 0.71
CA CYS A 171 -8.12 16.29 1.81
C CYS A 171 -6.67 16.19 1.29
N PRO A 172 -5.91 17.31 1.27
CA PRO A 172 -4.52 17.32 0.82
C PRO A 172 -3.59 16.32 1.53
N PRO A 173 -3.70 16.07 2.85
CA PRO A 173 -2.92 15.01 3.50
C PRO A 173 -3.14 13.62 2.89
N PHE A 174 -4.36 13.32 2.44
CA PHE A 174 -4.72 12.03 1.85
C PHE A 174 -4.23 11.89 0.40
N ALA A 175 -4.02 13.01 -0.29
CA ALA A 175 -3.49 13.04 -1.64
C ALA A 175 -2.06 12.49 -1.73
N LEU A 176 -1.29 12.56 -0.64
CA LEU A 176 0.07 12.00 -0.60
C LEU A 176 0.06 10.48 -0.88
N ASN A 177 -0.87 9.73 -0.31
CA ASN A 177 -0.95 8.27 -0.47
C ASN A 177 -1.81 7.83 -1.66
N VAL A 178 -2.12 8.72 -2.61
CA VAL A 178 -3.06 8.42 -3.70
C VAL A 178 -2.66 7.20 -4.53
N VAL A 179 -1.36 7.00 -4.79
CA VAL A 179 -0.85 5.84 -5.54
C VAL A 179 -1.17 4.53 -4.81
N ARG A 180 -0.98 4.49 -3.48
CA ARG A 180 -1.27 3.30 -2.67
C ARG A 180 -2.75 2.98 -2.67
N LYS A 181 -3.58 4.02 -2.50
CA LYS A 181 -5.04 3.85 -2.52
C LYS A 181 -5.47 3.29 -3.86
N LEU A 182 -5.01 3.89 -4.95
CA LEU A 182 -5.36 3.50 -6.31
C LEU A 182 -4.86 2.08 -6.63
N SER A 183 -3.63 1.72 -6.24
CA SER A 183 -3.10 0.37 -6.44
C SER A 183 -3.81 -0.70 -5.60
N LEU A 184 -4.34 -0.33 -4.43
CA LEU A 184 -5.12 -1.23 -3.57
C LEU A 184 -6.55 -1.48 -4.09
N LEU A 185 -7.05 -0.66 -5.01
CA LEU A 185 -8.35 -0.89 -5.67
C LEU A 185 -8.25 -2.03 -6.70
N HIS A 186 -7.06 -2.29 -7.23
CA HIS A 186 -6.84 -3.37 -8.18
C HIS A 186 -6.98 -4.74 -7.53
N VAL A 187 -7.65 -5.63 -8.24
CA VAL A 187 -7.76 -7.05 -7.91
C VAL A 187 -7.16 -7.84 -9.07
N PHE A 188 -5.99 -8.43 -8.85
CA PHE A 188 -5.37 -9.31 -9.82
C PHE A 188 -5.73 -10.76 -9.55
N ALA A 189 -5.86 -11.55 -10.62
CA ALA A 189 -6.22 -12.97 -10.53
C ALA A 189 -5.10 -13.87 -10.00
N CYS A 190 -3.85 -13.38 -9.94
CA CYS A 190 -2.72 -14.13 -9.40
C CYS A 190 -2.77 -14.23 -7.88
N SER A 191 -2.30 -15.36 -7.34
CA SER A 191 -2.13 -15.52 -5.89
C SER A 191 -0.89 -14.79 -5.39
N LEU A 192 -0.85 -14.50 -4.08
CA LEU A 192 0.32 -13.91 -3.44
C LEU A 192 1.60 -14.73 -3.67
N PRO A 193 1.61 -16.07 -3.47
CA PRO A 193 2.82 -16.85 -3.63
C PRO A 193 3.29 -16.91 -5.08
N GLU A 194 2.35 -16.99 -6.03
CA GLU A 194 2.65 -16.94 -7.47
C GLU A 194 3.30 -15.61 -7.87
N ALA A 195 2.74 -14.49 -7.42
CA ALA A 195 3.30 -13.17 -7.70
C ALA A 195 4.65 -12.99 -7.03
N ALA A 196 4.77 -13.35 -5.74
CA ALA A 196 5.99 -13.23 -4.96
C ALA A 196 7.15 -14.01 -5.58
N MET A 197 6.95 -15.28 -5.96
CA MET A 197 7.97 -16.11 -6.59
C MET A 197 8.55 -15.47 -7.87
N ARG A 198 7.71 -14.80 -8.68
CA ARG A 198 8.16 -14.20 -9.94
C ARG A 198 8.86 -12.86 -9.78
N VAL A 199 8.52 -12.09 -8.73
CA VAL A 199 8.95 -10.68 -8.64
C VAL A 199 9.97 -10.41 -7.55
N LEU A 200 10.06 -11.27 -6.53
CA LEU A 200 11.00 -11.12 -5.43
C LEU A 200 12.38 -11.68 -5.82
N PRO A 201 13.46 -11.09 -5.27
CA PRO A 201 14.76 -11.76 -5.22
C PRO A 201 14.65 -13.14 -4.55
N ARG A 202 15.53 -14.07 -4.90
CA ARG A 202 15.49 -15.45 -4.40
C ARG A 202 15.47 -15.55 -2.87
N GLU A 203 16.31 -14.78 -2.19
CA GLU A 203 16.40 -14.75 -0.73
C GLU A 203 15.09 -14.25 -0.09
N ASP A 204 14.55 -13.13 -0.59
CA ASP A 204 13.28 -12.56 -0.13
C ASP A 204 12.11 -13.53 -0.40
N TRP A 205 12.16 -14.27 -1.52
CA TRP A 205 11.18 -15.30 -1.84
C TRP A 205 11.28 -16.47 -0.85
N GLN A 206 12.47 -17.00 -0.57
CA GLN A 206 12.65 -18.10 0.38
C GLN A 206 12.17 -17.73 1.78
N ALA A 207 12.47 -16.52 2.25
CA ALA A 207 11.95 -16.01 3.52
C ALA A 207 10.43 -15.88 3.52
N THR A 208 9.83 -15.41 2.41
CA THR A 208 8.37 -15.32 2.26
C THR A 208 7.72 -16.71 2.21
N ALA A 209 8.32 -17.66 1.50
CA ALA A 209 7.85 -19.04 1.39
C ALA A 209 7.87 -19.74 2.75
N LEU A 210 8.94 -19.56 3.55
CA LEU A 210 9.03 -20.09 4.91
C LEU A 210 7.96 -19.50 5.83
N ALA A 211 7.75 -18.18 5.77
CA ALA A 211 6.74 -17.51 6.59
C ALA A 211 5.31 -17.97 6.21
N LEU A 212 5.02 -18.13 4.91
CA LEU A 212 3.76 -18.70 4.44
C LEU A 212 3.59 -20.17 4.87
N HIS A 213 4.64 -20.98 4.74
CA HIS A 213 4.61 -22.39 5.14
C HIS A 213 4.31 -22.55 6.64
N THR A 214 4.94 -21.73 7.48
CA THR A 214 4.70 -21.71 8.93
C THR A 214 3.27 -21.29 9.24
N GLN A 215 2.81 -20.19 8.63
CA GLN A 215 1.45 -19.69 8.82
C GLN A 215 0.38 -20.71 8.41
N ILE A 216 0.58 -21.42 7.29
CA ILE A 216 -0.32 -22.48 6.84
C ILE A 216 -0.34 -23.66 7.83
N ALA A 217 0.82 -24.00 8.42
CA ALA A 217 0.91 -25.05 9.41
C ALA A 217 0.11 -24.70 10.68
N ASP A 218 0.25 -23.48 11.18
CA ASP A 218 -0.50 -22.97 12.34
C ASP A 218 -2.02 -23.01 12.07
N GLU A 219 -2.45 -22.66 10.86
CA GLU A 219 -3.88 -22.70 10.49
C GLU A 219 -4.42 -24.13 10.34
N ILE A 220 -3.60 -25.07 9.86
CA ILE A 220 -3.97 -26.50 9.82
C ILE A 220 -4.19 -27.07 11.23
N GLU A 221 -3.41 -26.62 12.22
CA GLU A 221 -3.54 -27.07 13.62
C GLU A 221 -4.78 -26.49 14.30
N ALA A 222 -5.17 -25.26 13.94
CA ALA A 222 -6.32 -24.58 14.51
C ALA A 222 -7.67 -25.01 13.89
N GLU A 223 -7.69 -25.48 12.65
CA GLU A 223 -8.90 -25.79 11.88
C GLU A 223 -9.32 -27.27 12.02
N GLU A 224 -10.62 -27.55 12.08
CA GLU A 224 -11.13 -28.92 12.12
C GLU A 224 -10.87 -29.68 10.80
N PRO A 225 -10.66 -31.00 10.84
CA PRO A 225 -10.40 -31.80 9.64
C PRO A 225 -11.54 -31.67 8.62
N GLY A 226 -11.18 -31.26 7.39
CA GLY A 226 -12.14 -31.08 6.31
C GLY A 226 -11.48 -30.70 4.99
N GLU A 227 -12.30 -30.29 4.02
CA GLU A 227 -11.84 -29.89 2.69
C GLU A 227 -10.87 -28.69 2.74
N THR A 228 -11.11 -27.74 3.65
CA THR A 228 -10.23 -26.60 3.91
C THR A 228 -8.84 -27.04 4.32
N VAL A 229 -8.73 -27.93 5.32
CA VAL A 229 -7.44 -28.47 5.79
C VAL A 229 -6.73 -29.26 4.70
N ALA A 230 -7.46 -30.02 3.87
CA ALA A 230 -6.87 -30.73 2.74
C ALA A 230 -6.25 -29.76 1.71
N ARG A 231 -6.94 -28.66 1.39
CA ARG A 231 -6.43 -27.59 0.51
C ARG A 231 -5.22 -26.88 1.10
N LEU A 232 -5.21 -26.61 2.41
CA LEU A 232 -4.08 -26.01 3.12
C LEU A 232 -2.86 -26.94 3.11
N ARG A 233 -3.05 -28.25 3.30
CA ARG A 233 -1.95 -29.24 3.21
C ARG A 233 -1.33 -29.26 1.81
N ALA A 234 -2.15 -29.38 0.77
CA ALA A 234 -1.66 -29.34 -0.62
C ALA A 234 -0.91 -28.04 -0.93
N SER A 235 -1.40 -26.92 -0.39
CA SER A 235 -0.78 -25.59 -0.49
C SER A 235 0.60 -25.55 0.20
N ARG A 236 0.70 -26.09 1.41
CA ARG A 236 1.95 -26.20 2.17
C ARG A 236 2.98 -27.07 1.45
N ASP A 237 2.55 -28.23 0.94
CA ASP A 237 3.43 -29.18 0.25
C ASP A 237 4.00 -28.57 -1.04
N GLY A 238 3.20 -27.77 -1.76
CA GLY A 238 3.67 -27.00 -2.92
C GLY A 238 4.74 -25.95 -2.58
N LEU A 239 4.75 -25.42 -1.36
CA LEU A 239 5.77 -24.47 -0.90
C LEU A 239 7.06 -25.16 -0.43
N ALA A 240 7.03 -26.45 -0.08
CA ALA A 240 8.16 -27.17 0.48
C ALA A 240 9.40 -27.14 -0.45
N ALA A 241 9.18 -27.18 -1.78
CA ALA A 241 10.25 -27.09 -2.78
C ALA A 241 10.97 -25.73 -2.83
N HIS A 242 10.41 -24.71 -2.18
CA HIS A 242 10.89 -23.33 -2.20
C HIS A 242 11.43 -22.84 -0.85
N LEU A 243 11.49 -23.72 0.15
CA LEU A 243 12.07 -23.42 1.45
C LEU A 243 13.59 -23.16 1.33
N PRO A 244 14.17 -22.37 2.24
CA PRO A 244 15.63 -22.27 2.34
C PRO A 244 16.21 -23.67 2.61
N PRO A 245 17.42 -23.97 2.09
CA PRO A 245 18.11 -25.20 2.46
C PRO A 245 18.28 -25.24 3.99
N ALA A 246 18.06 -26.40 4.61
CA ALA A 246 18.33 -26.55 6.04
C ALA A 246 19.80 -26.17 6.29
N GLU A 247 20.03 -25.23 7.20
CA GLU A 247 21.38 -24.90 7.65
C GLU A 247 21.98 -26.17 8.25
N VAL A 248 23.03 -26.70 7.62
CA VAL A 248 23.81 -27.88 8.06
C VAL A 248 24.85 -27.44 9.07
#